data_AF-A0A953DIJ5-F1
#
_entry.id   AF-A0A953DIJ5-F1
#
_cell.length_a   1.000
_cell.length_b   1.000
_cell.length_c   1.000
_cell.angle_alpha   90.00
_cell.angle_beta   90.00
_cell.angle_gamma   90.00
#
_symmetry.space_group_name_H-M   'P 1'
#
loop_
_entity.id
_entity.type
_entity.pdbx_description
1 polymer ?
#
loop_
_entity_poly.entity_id
_entity_poly.type
_entity_poly.pdbx_seq_one_letter_code
_entity_poly.pdbx_strand_id
1 'polypeptide(L)'
;MAKETPIPKTTGYFMIAVALSIDGVQFLLTFIPIVGWIINMILSGMAWLIFYMWFKSRGISFGSPKRALSLNGGFLLELIPIFDALPGWTATVMILVFSTRVKEVTRPAPTNTRGQSRVESRSQTDDSS
;
A
#
# COMPACT_ATOMS: atom_id res chain seq x y z
N MET A 1 16.12 -9.07 -1.79
CA MET A 1 14.78 -8.46 -1.63
C MET A 1 14.57 -8.15 -0.15
N ALA A 2 14.28 -6.91 0.21
CA ALA A 2 13.93 -6.57 1.59
C ALA A 2 12.61 -7.26 1.98
N LYS A 3 12.54 -7.81 3.19
CA LYS A 3 11.35 -8.51 3.71
C LYS A 3 10.20 -7.51 3.85
N GLU A 4 9.08 -7.73 3.15
CA GLU A 4 7.92 -6.82 3.26
C GLU A 4 7.44 -6.80 4.72
N THR A 5 7.47 -5.63 5.35
CA THR A 5 6.95 -5.45 6.71
C THR A 5 5.44 -5.22 6.62
N PRO A 6 4.62 -6.03 7.32
CA PRO A 6 3.18 -5.86 7.34
C PRO A 6 2.83 -4.45 7.86
N ILE A 7 1.87 -3.78 7.20
CA ILE A 7 1.44 -2.45 7.64
C ILE A 7 0.67 -2.63 8.96
N PRO A 8 0.99 -1.95 10.07
CA PRO A 8 0.14 -2.01 11.27
C PRO A 8 -1.27 -1.47 10.99
N LYS A 9 -2.31 -1.98 11.65
CA LYS A 9 -3.70 -1.49 11.45
C LYS A 9 -3.78 0.03 11.66
N THR A 10 -3.14 0.52 12.72
CA THR A 10 -3.01 1.95 13.05
C THR A 10 -2.37 2.75 11.92
N THR A 11 -1.28 2.26 11.31
CA THR A 11 -0.65 2.92 10.17
C THR A 11 -1.56 2.95 8.96
N GLY A 12 -2.29 1.87 8.68
CA GLY A 12 -3.26 1.83 7.57
C GLY A 12 -4.39 2.86 7.74
N TYR A 13 -4.97 2.96 8.93
CA TYR A 13 -5.98 3.99 9.23
C TYR A 13 -5.41 5.41 9.12
N PHE A 14 -4.18 5.61 9.59
CA PHE A 14 -3.50 6.89 9.47
C PHE A 14 -3.27 7.29 8.01
N MET A 15 -2.86 6.35 7.15
CA MET A 15 -2.71 6.59 5.71
C MET A 15 -4.04 6.98 5.05
N ILE A 16 -5.14 6.31 5.42
CA ILE A 16 -6.48 6.63 4.91
C ILE A 16 -6.93 8.01 5.40
N ALA A 17 -6.67 8.36 6.66
CA ALA A 17 -7.01 9.69 7.20
C ALA A 17 -6.23 10.81 6.51
N VAL A 18 -4.93 10.60 6.23
CA VAL A 18 -4.11 11.53 5.45
C VAL A 18 -4.66 11.67 4.02
N ALA A 19 -5.00 10.56 3.37
CA ALA A 19 -5.58 10.58 2.02
C ALA A 19 -6.90 11.36 1.97
N LEU A 20 -7.78 11.12 2.94
CA LEU A 20 -9.05 11.84 3.07
C LEU A 20 -8.87 13.33 3.32
N SER A 21 -7.84 13.70 4.09
CA SER A 21 -7.50 15.10 4.33
C SER A 21 -7.02 15.80 3.06
N ILE A 22 -6.21 15.11 2.25
CA ILE A 22 -5.74 15.60 0.96
C ILE A 22 -6.92 15.77 0.00
N ASP A 23 -7.76 14.75 -0.16
CA ASP A 23 -8.97 14.81 -1.01
C ASP A 23 -9.90 15.96 -0.56
N GLY A 24 -10.07 16.15 0.76
CA GLY A 24 -10.88 17.25 1.30
C GLY A 24 -10.33 18.64 0.95
N VAL A 25 -9.00 18.81 1.00
CA VAL A 25 -8.35 20.06 0.56
C VAL A 25 -8.49 20.24 -0.95
N GLN A 26 -8.29 19.18 -1.74
CA GLN A 26 -8.44 19.25 -3.20
C GLN A 26 -9.87 19.60 -3.62
N PHE A 27 -10.86 19.02 -2.95
CA PHE A 27 -12.27 19.35 -3.12
C PHE A 27 -12.54 20.84 -2.82
N LEU A 28 -12.00 21.38 -1.73
CA LEU A 28 -12.15 22.80 -1.41
C LEU A 28 -11.48 23.71 -2.45
N LEU A 29 -10.38 23.27 -3.05
CA LEU A 29 -9.68 24.00 -4.11
C LEU A 29 -10.44 24.00 -5.44
N THR A 30 -11.33 23.01 -5.69
CA THR A 30 -12.17 23.01 -6.90
C THR A 30 -13.09 24.23 -7.00
N PHE A 31 -13.44 24.87 -5.88
CA PHE A 31 -14.24 26.09 -5.86
C PHE A 31 -13.49 27.33 -6.38
N ILE A 32 -12.16 27.26 -6.51
CA ILE A 32 -11.33 28.35 -7.03
C ILE A 32 -10.89 27.97 -8.45
N PRO A 33 -11.53 28.52 -9.51
CA PRO A 33 -11.18 28.18 -10.88
C PRO A 33 -9.74 28.63 -11.21
N ILE A 34 -9.07 27.89 -12.09
CA ILE A 34 -7.71 28.13 -12.59
C ILE A 34 -6.60 27.97 -11.53
N VAL A 35 -6.64 28.74 -10.44
CA VAL A 35 -5.64 28.66 -9.36
C VAL A 35 -5.79 27.37 -8.56
N GLY A 36 -7.02 26.99 -8.23
CA GLY A 36 -7.30 25.72 -7.55
C GLY A 36 -6.85 24.51 -8.36
N TRP A 37 -7.01 24.55 -9.68
CA TRP A 37 -6.57 23.48 -10.58
C TRP A 37 -5.05 23.28 -10.57
N ILE A 38 -4.27 24.36 -10.62
CA ILE A 38 -2.80 24.29 -10.56
C ILE A 38 -2.36 23.73 -9.20
N ILE A 39 -2.98 24.18 -8.11
CA ILE A 39 -2.65 23.70 -6.76
C ILE A 39 -3.06 22.23 -6.60
N ASN A 40 -4.22 21.81 -7.14
CA ASN A 40 -4.65 20.41 -7.15
C ASN A 40 -3.65 19.51 -7.89
N MET A 41 -3.12 19.95 -9.02
CA MET A 41 -2.09 19.19 -9.74
C MET A 41 -0.81 19.00 -8.90
N ILE A 42 -0.37 20.04 -8.18
CA ILE A 42 0.80 19.98 -7.29
C ILE A 42 0.50 19.05 -6.11
N LEU A 43 -0.68 19.18 -5.47
CA LEU A 43 -1.10 18.32 -4.35
C LEU A 43 -1.20 16.86 -4.76
N SER A 44 -1.78 16.56 -5.92
CA SER A 44 -1.82 15.20 -6.47
C SER A 44 -0.42 14.64 -6.70
N GLY A 45 0.52 15.43 -7.24
CA GLY A 45 1.91 15.02 -7.39
C GLY A 45 2.60 14.74 -6.05
N MET A 46 2.36 15.57 -5.04
CA MET A 46 2.88 15.38 -3.69
C MET A 46 2.28 14.15 -3.01
N ALA A 47 0.96 13.96 -3.10
CA ALA A 47 0.25 12.82 -2.55
C ALA A 47 0.79 11.51 -3.13
N TRP A 48 0.94 11.46 -4.45
CA TRP A 48 1.57 10.33 -5.15
C TRP A 48 2.95 10.01 -4.57
N LEU A 49 3.82 11.01 -4.40
CA LEU A 49 5.17 10.82 -3.89
C LEU A 49 5.18 10.38 -2.41
N ILE A 50 4.34 11.00 -1.57
CA ILE A 50 4.20 10.66 -0.16
C ILE A 50 3.79 9.19 -0.02
N PHE A 51 2.70 8.78 -0.69
CA PHE A 51 2.23 7.40 -0.61
C PHE A 51 3.22 6.43 -1.24
N TYR A 52 3.84 6.79 -2.38
CA TYR A 52 4.89 5.98 -2.99
C TYR A 52 6.05 5.72 -2.02
N MET A 53 6.60 6.77 -1.41
CA MET A 53 7.67 6.65 -0.42
C MET A 53 7.23 5.88 0.81
N TRP A 54 6.00 6.07 1.26
CA TRP A 54 5.47 5.36 2.43
C TRP A 54 5.35 3.87 2.19
N PHE A 55 4.75 3.46 1.07
CA PHE A 55 4.66 2.05 0.70
C PHE A 55 6.04 1.46 0.42
N LYS A 56 6.95 2.20 -0.23
CA LYS A 56 8.33 1.77 -0.47
C LYS A 56 9.12 1.59 0.84
N SER A 57 8.93 2.47 1.83
CA SER A 57 9.54 2.36 3.17
C SER A 57 9.09 1.12 3.94
N ARG A 58 7.89 0.59 3.62
CA ARG A 58 7.35 -0.66 4.18
C ARG A 58 7.80 -1.91 3.41
N GLY A 59 8.66 -1.74 2.40
CA GLY A 59 9.15 -2.82 1.55
C GLY A 59 8.11 -3.32 0.56
N ILE A 60 7.00 -2.59 0.34
CA ILE A 60 5.97 -3.02 -0.60
C ILE A 60 6.51 -2.86 -2.02
N SER A 61 6.68 -3.99 -2.67
CA SER A 61 7.05 -4.04 -4.08
C SER A 61 5.87 -3.60 -4.95
N PHE A 62 6.10 -2.57 -5.78
CA PHE A 62 5.22 -2.16 -6.87
C PHE A 62 5.42 -3.00 -8.14
N GLY A 63 6.20 -4.09 -8.09
CA GLY A 63 6.45 -4.97 -9.24
C GLY A 63 5.20 -5.72 -9.72
N SER A 64 4.11 -5.75 -8.94
CA SER A 64 2.82 -6.22 -9.45
C SER A 64 2.12 -5.11 -10.25
N PRO A 65 1.74 -5.33 -11.52
CA PRO A 65 1.08 -4.33 -12.36
C PRO A 65 -0.13 -3.69 -11.70
N LYS A 66 -0.92 -4.47 -10.95
CA LYS A 66 -2.11 -3.98 -10.23
C LYS A 66 -1.79 -2.88 -9.21
N ARG A 67 -0.71 -3.01 -8.43
CA ARG A 67 -0.32 -2.02 -7.40
C ARG A 67 0.29 -0.76 -8.02
N ALA A 68 1.11 -0.92 -9.06
CA ALA A 68 1.62 0.22 -9.82
C ALA A 68 0.47 0.96 -10.52
N LEU A 69 -0.49 0.23 -11.07
CA LEU A 69 -1.67 0.81 -11.70
C LEU A 69 -2.58 1.50 -10.71
N SER A 70 -2.77 0.99 -9.49
CA SER A 70 -3.54 1.71 -8.47
C SER A 70 -2.90 3.05 -8.11
N LEU A 71 -1.59 3.08 -7.86
CA LEU A 71 -0.90 4.30 -7.45
C LEU A 71 -0.82 5.34 -8.58
N ASN A 72 -0.51 4.91 -9.81
CA ASN A 72 -0.50 5.80 -10.98
C ASN A 72 -1.92 6.16 -11.45
N GLY A 73 -2.87 5.24 -11.28
CA GLY A 73 -4.27 5.43 -11.63
C GLY A 73 -4.94 6.50 -10.78
N GLY A 74 -4.63 6.56 -9.49
CA GLY A 74 -5.03 7.69 -8.64
C GLY A 74 -4.59 9.03 -9.23
N PHE A 75 -3.31 9.16 -9.60
CA PHE A 75 -2.78 10.38 -10.22
C PHE A 75 -3.46 10.72 -11.57
N LEU A 76 -3.74 9.70 -12.40
CA LEU A 76 -4.38 9.88 -13.70
C LEU A 76 -5.86 10.28 -13.60
N LEU A 77 -6.58 9.78 -12.59
CA LEU A 77 -7.98 10.15 -12.36
C LEU A 77 -8.11 11.62 -11.94
N GLU A 78 -7.24 12.08 -11.05
CA GLU A 78 -7.21 13.47 -10.57
C GLU A 78 -6.78 14.47 -11.65
N LEU A 79 -6.12 14.01 -12.72
CA LEU A 79 -5.75 14.88 -13.84
C LEU A 79 -6.97 15.34 -14.64
N ILE A 80 -8.08 14.60 -14.56
CA ILE A 80 -9.32 14.89 -15.25
C ILE A 80 -10.21 15.70 -14.30
N PRO A 81 -10.50 16.99 -14.59
CA PRO A 81 -11.23 17.89 -13.67
C PRO A 81 -12.62 17.39 -13.25
N ILE A 82 -13.23 16.51 -14.04
CA ILE A 82 -14.55 15.92 -13.77
C ILE A 82 -14.47 14.88 -12.64
N PHE A 83 -13.34 14.20 -12.46
CA PHE A 83 -13.15 13.17 -11.44
C PHE A 83 -12.45 13.69 -10.17
N ASP A 84 -11.87 14.90 -10.21
CA ASP A 84 -11.22 15.63 -9.10
C ASP A 84 -12.16 15.95 -7.92
N ALA A 85 -13.48 15.79 -8.11
CA ALA A 85 -14.48 15.91 -7.04
C ALA A 85 -14.68 14.61 -6.23
N LEU A 86 -14.13 13.49 -6.68
CA LEU A 86 -14.21 12.21 -5.98
C LEU A 86 -12.99 12.05 -5.06
N PRO A 87 -13.12 11.31 -3.94
CA PRO A 87 -11.99 11.02 -3.06
C PRO A 87 -11.09 9.92 -3.66
N GLY A 88 -10.41 10.25 -4.76
CA GLY A 88 -9.61 9.33 -5.58
C GLY A 88 -8.35 8.85 -4.88
N TRP A 89 -7.66 9.71 -4.12
CA TRP A 89 -6.51 9.27 -3.31
C TRP A 89 -6.94 8.37 -2.16
N THR A 90 -8.06 8.66 -1.50
CA THR A 90 -8.61 7.79 -0.45
C THR A 90 -8.91 6.41 -0.99
N ALA A 91 -9.58 6.30 -2.15
CA ALA A 91 -9.85 5.02 -2.79
C ALA A 91 -8.56 4.27 -3.14
N THR A 92 -7.58 4.97 -3.72
CA THR A 92 -6.27 4.40 -4.09
C THR A 92 -5.53 3.83 -2.88
N VAL A 93 -5.44 4.61 -1.79
CA VAL A 93 -4.77 4.21 -0.55
C VAL A 93 -5.50 3.07 0.10
N MET A 94 -6.83 3.10 0.11
CA MET A 94 -7.66 2.02 0.64
C MET A 94 -7.40 0.71 -0.11
N ILE A 95 -7.42 0.72 -1.45
CA ILE A 95 -7.11 -0.46 -2.28
C ILE A 95 -5.71 -0.99 -1.98
N LEU A 96 -4.71 -0.11 -1.87
CA LEU A 96 -3.32 -0.51 -1.59
C LEU A 96 -3.17 -1.10 -0.19
N VAL A 97 -3.76 -0.48 0.83
CA VAL A 97 -3.77 -0.99 2.21
C VAL A 97 -4.44 -2.37 2.26
N PHE A 98 -5.64 -2.54 1.69
CA PHE A 98 -6.30 -3.85 1.67
C PHE A 98 -5.52 -4.90 0.86
N SER A 99 -4.93 -4.52 -0.27
CA SER A 99 -4.09 -5.41 -1.07
C SER A 99 -2.83 -5.88 -0.36
N THR A 100 -2.38 -5.18 0.68
CA THR A 100 -1.28 -5.64 1.54
C THR A 100 -1.76 -6.65 2.57
N ARG A 101 -2.98 -6.51 3.09
CA ARG A 101 -3.62 -7.45 4.04
C ARG A 101 -3.88 -8.82 3.45
N VAL A 102 -4.41 -8.87 2.23
CA VAL A 102 -4.73 -10.16 1.58
C VAL A 102 -3.47 -11.02 1.42
N LYS A 103 -2.31 -10.40 1.16
CA LYS A 103 -1.02 -11.12 1.11
C LYS A 103 -0.52 -11.61 2.46
N GLU A 104 -0.95 -11.02 3.58
CA GLU A 104 -0.64 -11.52 4.93
C GLU A 104 -1.36 -12.84 5.20
N VAL A 105 -2.62 -12.95 4.78
CA VAL A 105 -3.46 -14.15 5.00
C VAL A 105 -3.03 -15.34 4.13
N THR A 106 -2.46 -15.09 2.95
CA THR A 106 -2.03 -16.14 2.02
C THR A 106 -0.58 -16.57 2.19
N ARG A 107 0.19 -15.95 3.10
CA ARG A 107 1.54 -16.44 3.41
C ARG A 107 1.41 -17.75 4.20
N PRO A 108 1.87 -18.89 3.67
CA PRO A 108 1.91 -20.12 4.46
C PRO A 108 2.74 -19.86 5.71
N ALA A 109 2.26 -20.36 6.86
CA ALA A 109 2.94 -20.23 8.13
C ALA A 109 4.41 -20.65 7.98
N PRO A 110 5.37 -19.97 8.64
CA PRO A 110 6.77 -20.35 8.55
C PRO A 110 6.92 -21.78 9.06
N THR A 111 7.07 -22.73 8.14
CA THR A 111 7.40 -24.12 8.47
C THR A 111 8.70 -24.09 9.25
N ASN A 112 8.61 -24.41 10.54
CA ASN A 112 9.74 -24.38 11.47
C ASN A 112 10.74 -25.50 11.10
N THR A 113 11.65 -25.19 10.18
CA THR A 113 12.67 -26.10 9.64
C THR A 113 13.66 -26.56 10.71
N ARG A 114 13.72 -25.90 11.88
CA ARG A 114 14.59 -26.32 13.01
C ARG A 114 14.05 -27.53 13.77
N GLY A 115 12.75 -27.81 13.67
CA GLY A 115 12.15 -28.99 14.30
C GLY A 115 12.41 -30.27 13.50
N GLN A 116 12.42 -30.18 12.17
CA GLN A 116 12.52 -31.35 11.28
C GLN A 116 13.93 -31.97 11.29
N SER A 117 14.99 -31.16 11.27
CA SER A 117 16.36 -31.68 11.34
C SER A 117 16.71 -32.40 12.65
N ARG A 118 16.00 -32.10 13.74
CA ARG A 118 16.18 -32.76 15.05
C ARG A 118 15.36 -34.05 15.20
N VAL A 119 14.26 -34.18 14.47
CA VAL A 119 13.45 -35.39 14.46
C VAL A 119 14.08 -36.44 13.55
N GLU A 120 14.60 -36.01 12.40
CA GLU A 120 15.27 -36.89 11.43
C GLU A 120 16.60 -37.45 11.97
N SER A 121 17.34 -36.67 12.79
CA SER A 121 18.55 -37.17 13.47
C SER A 121 18.25 -38.15 14.62
N ARG A 122 17.00 -38.20 15.11
CA ARG A 122 16.59 -39.10 16.21
C ARG A 122 15.97 -40.39 15.71
N SER A 123 15.31 -40.37 14.55
CA SER A 123 14.79 -41.60 13.93
C SER A 123 15.90 -42.49 13.38
N GLN A 124 17.08 -41.92 13.06
CA GLN A 124 18.19 -42.70 12.49
C GLN A 124 19.03 -43.44 13.55
N THR A 125 18.86 -43.13 14.85
CA THR A 125 19.64 -43.76 15.93
C THR A 125 18.95 -44.95 16.59
N ASP A 126 17.63 -45.11 16.43
CA ASP A 126 16.87 -46.17 17.12
C ASP A 126 16.68 -47.46 16.29
N ASP A 127 16.99 -47.44 14.99
CA ASP A 127 16.88 -48.61 14.09
C ASP A 127 18.18 -49.45 13.97
N SER A 128 19.18 -49.17 14.82
CA SER A 128 20.52 -49.77 14.74
C SER A 128 20.86 -50.75 15.89
N SER A 129 19.86 -51.26 16.63
CA SER A 129 20.07 -52.17 17.77
C SER A 129 19.36 -53.51 17.61
#